data_AF-A0AAE3IUE4-F1
#
_entry.id   AF-A0AAE3IUE4-F1
#
_cell.length_a   1.000
_cell.length_b   1.000
_cell.length_c   1.000
_cell.angle_alpha   90.00
_cell.angle_beta   90.00
_cell.angle_gamma   90.00
#
_symmetry.space_group_name_H-M   'P 1'
#
loop_
_entity.id
_entity.type
_entity.pdbx_description
1 polymer ?
#
loop_
_entity_poly.entity_id
_entity_poly.type
_entity_poly.pdbx_seq_one_letter_code
_entity_poly.pdbx_strand_id
1 'polypeptide(L)'
;MTKIKKTILFSALSAVVILVLLMTWIYPFSFFSINKSYSYEPNNNDIDKYVERLNELETLVANSPNNPTKIITENILGYFEQDWIVTKDSKIKITKDELELIKFHVKDVRGTLLDMTVQEDYSYETRSYLLATIESFLSFEEYIDELKKNSWETRSTIDRELDILHGGFFSNLITYINFFETEVSQSE
;
A
#
# COMPACT_ATOMS: atom_id res chain seq x y z
N MET A 1 0.82 15.80 -53.36
CA MET A 1 1.15 14.53 -52.66
C MET A 1 0.46 13.38 -53.39
N THR A 2 1.20 12.40 -53.91
CA THR A 2 0.64 11.28 -54.72
C THR A 2 -0.17 10.32 -53.85
N LYS A 3 -1.16 9.62 -54.43
CA LYS A 3 -2.03 8.65 -53.70
C LYS A 3 -1.21 7.62 -52.91
N ILE A 4 -0.10 7.15 -53.50
CA ILE A 4 0.86 6.21 -52.86
C ILE A 4 1.45 6.80 -51.58
N LYS A 5 1.89 8.07 -51.59
CA LYS A 5 2.40 8.74 -50.39
C LYS A 5 1.33 8.87 -49.29
N LYS A 6 0.05 9.05 -49.66
CA LYS A 6 -1.06 9.08 -48.70
C LYS A 6 -1.33 7.71 -48.08
N THR A 7 -1.29 6.63 -48.87
CA THR A 7 -1.49 5.26 -48.38
C THR A 7 -0.37 4.82 -47.43
N ILE A 8 0.90 5.12 -47.76
CA ILE A 8 2.04 4.82 -46.89
C ILE A 8 1.94 5.62 -45.57
N LEU A 9 1.61 6.91 -45.64
CA LEU A 9 1.43 7.75 -44.45
C LEU A 9 0.31 7.21 -43.55
N PHE A 10 -0.82 6.79 -44.15
CA PHE A 10 -1.94 6.24 -43.39
C PHE A 10 -1.57 4.90 -42.74
N SER A 11 -0.89 4.01 -43.47
CA SER A 11 -0.41 2.73 -42.93
C SER A 11 0.59 2.92 -41.78
N ALA A 12 1.53 3.85 -41.91
CA ALA A 12 2.47 4.19 -40.85
C ALA A 12 1.74 4.74 -39.61
N LEU A 13 0.75 5.62 -39.81
CA LEU A 13 -0.05 6.16 -38.71
C LEU A 13 -0.85 5.07 -37.99
N SER A 14 -1.49 4.16 -38.74
CA SER A 14 -2.20 3.02 -38.16
C SER A 14 -1.28 2.12 -37.34
N ALA A 15 -0.07 1.84 -37.83
CA ALA A 15 0.92 1.04 -37.09
C ALA A 15 1.34 1.70 -35.77
N VAL A 16 1.54 3.03 -35.77
CA VAL A 16 1.85 3.79 -34.55
C VAL A 16 0.70 3.73 -33.55
N VAL A 17 -0.54 3.88 -34.00
CA VAL A 17 -1.72 3.78 -33.12
C VAL A 17 -1.81 2.39 -32.48
N ILE A 18 -1.63 1.33 -33.26
CA ILE A 18 -1.63 -0.05 -32.74
C ILE A 18 -0.53 -0.23 -31.70
N LEU A 19 0.67 0.29 -31.95
CA LEU A 19 1.79 0.19 -31.01
C LEU A 19 1.49 0.92 -29.70
N VAL A 20 0.93 2.13 -29.74
CA VAL A 20 0.54 2.88 -28.53
C VAL A 20 -0.54 2.13 -27.74
N LEU A 21 -1.52 1.52 -28.40
CA LEU A 21 -2.55 0.72 -27.74
C LEU A 21 -1.95 -0.53 -27.07
N LEU A 22 -1.03 -1.24 -27.74
CA LEU A 22 -0.31 -2.37 -27.17
C LEU A 22 0.53 -1.95 -25.95
N MET A 23 1.24 -0.82 -26.06
CA MET A 23 2.02 -0.26 -24.96
C MET A 23 1.15 0.13 -23.76
N THR A 24 -0.01 0.73 -24.02
CA THR A 24 -1.02 1.07 -22.99
C THR A 24 -1.57 -0.17 -22.29
N TRP A 25 -1.72 -1.28 -23.03
CA TRP A 25 -2.17 -2.53 -22.45
C TRP A 25 -1.08 -3.23 -21.63
N ILE A 26 0.14 -3.35 -22.16
CA ILE A 26 1.19 -4.16 -21.50
C ILE A 26 1.84 -3.41 -20.34
N TYR A 27 2.09 -2.11 -20.50
CA TYR A 27 2.90 -1.29 -19.60
C TYR A 27 2.08 -0.10 -19.07
N PRO A 28 1.22 -0.29 -18.06
CA PRO A 28 0.26 0.71 -17.64
C PRO A 28 0.91 2.01 -17.15
N PHE A 29 2.13 1.96 -16.60
CA PHE A 29 2.88 3.13 -16.15
C PHE A 29 3.88 3.70 -17.17
N SER A 30 3.87 3.20 -18.41
CA SER A 30 4.76 3.70 -19.46
C SER A 30 4.44 5.13 -19.85
N PHE A 31 5.46 5.87 -20.29
CA PHE A 31 5.28 7.20 -20.87
C PHE A 31 4.35 7.17 -22.09
N PHE A 32 4.31 6.05 -22.82
CA PHE A 32 3.46 5.84 -23.99
C PHE A 32 2.04 5.37 -23.65
N SER A 33 1.76 5.05 -22.39
CA SER A 33 0.41 4.64 -21.98
C SER A 33 -0.53 5.84 -21.98
N ILE A 34 -1.70 5.68 -22.61
CA ILE A 34 -2.76 6.70 -22.61
C ILE A 34 -3.34 6.88 -21.19
N ASN A 35 -3.57 5.76 -20.49
CA ASN A 35 -4.07 5.75 -19.12
C ASN A 35 -2.98 5.23 -18.18
N LYS A 36 -2.32 6.14 -17.47
CA LYS A 36 -1.22 5.84 -16.53
C LYS A 36 -1.72 5.30 -15.19
N SER A 37 -2.47 4.20 -15.24
CA SER A 37 -3.11 3.59 -14.07
C SER A 37 -3.22 2.08 -14.21
N TYR A 38 -3.17 1.39 -13.08
CA TYR A 38 -3.52 -0.02 -12.94
C TYR A 38 -4.85 -0.16 -12.20
N SER A 39 -5.63 -1.19 -12.53
CA SER A 39 -6.86 -1.54 -11.82
C SER A 39 -6.57 -2.76 -10.97
N TYR A 40 -6.32 -2.53 -9.69
CA TYR A 40 -6.00 -3.55 -8.71
C TYR A 40 -7.27 -4.14 -8.11
N GLU A 41 -7.29 -5.45 -7.86
CA GLU A 41 -8.42 -6.17 -7.28
C GLU A 41 -7.85 -7.16 -6.26
N PRO A 42 -7.80 -6.78 -4.97
CA PRO A 42 -7.26 -7.66 -3.94
C PRO A 42 -8.16 -8.89 -3.77
N ASN A 43 -7.60 -9.98 -3.27
CA ASN A 43 -8.38 -11.17 -2.95
C ASN A 43 -9.35 -10.88 -1.79
N ASN A 44 -10.66 -11.02 -2.02
CA ASN A 44 -11.70 -10.80 -1.01
C ASN A 44 -11.47 -11.57 0.30
N ASN A 45 -10.95 -12.80 0.24
CA ASN A 45 -10.68 -13.58 1.45
C ASN A 45 -9.55 -12.97 2.30
N ASP A 46 -8.59 -12.32 1.65
CA ASP A 46 -7.49 -11.65 2.35
C ASP A 46 -7.96 -10.31 2.94
N ILE A 47 -8.86 -9.61 2.24
CA ILE A 47 -9.57 -8.44 2.77
C ILE A 47 -10.41 -8.82 4.00
N ASP A 48 -11.17 -9.93 3.94
CA ASP A 48 -11.99 -10.42 5.06
C ASP A 48 -11.14 -10.59 6.33
N LYS A 49 -10.01 -11.29 6.21
CA LYS A 49 -9.08 -11.51 7.32
C LYS A 49 -8.43 -10.22 7.80
N TYR A 50 -8.09 -9.32 6.88
CA TYR A 50 -7.52 -8.03 7.23
C TYR A 50 -8.50 -7.22 8.08
N VAL A 51 -9.75 -7.09 7.61
CA VAL A 51 -10.81 -6.35 8.31
C VAL A 51 -11.14 -7.00 9.65
N GLU A 52 -11.13 -8.33 9.74
CA GLU A 52 -11.28 -9.04 11.02
C GLU A 52 -10.21 -8.61 12.04
N ARG A 53 -8.93 -8.59 11.63
CA ARG A 53 -7.82 -8.15 12.50
C ARG A 53 -7.88 -6.66 12.81
N LEU A 54 -8.33 -5.83 11.88
CA LEU A 54 -8.51 -4.41 12.12
C LEU A 54 -9.58 -4.15 13.19
N ASN A 55 -10.72 -4.86 13.11
CA ASN A 55 -11.77 -4.78 14.14
C ASN A 55 -11.29 -5.27 15.52
N GLU A 56 -10.42 -6.28 15.54
CA GLU A 56 -9.75 -6.74 16.77
C GLU A 56 -8.91 -5.62 17.39
N LEU A 57 -8.07 -4.95 16.60
CA LEU A 57 -7.28 -3.80 17.05
C LEU A 57 -8.18 -2.67 17.58
N GLU A 58 -9.22 -2.28 16.84
CA GLU A 58 -10.18 -1.26 17.27
C GLU A 58 -10.82 -1.62 18.62
N THR A 59 -11.21 -2.89 18.80
CA THR A 59 -11.81 -3.39 20.04
C THR A 59 -10.81 -3.36 21.19
N LEU A 60 -9.57 -3.76 20.96
CA LEU A 60 -8.49 -3.70 21.95
C LEU A 60 -8.27 -2.25 22.40
N VAL A 61 -8.12 -1.33 21.45
CA VAL A 61 -7.90 0.10 21.70
C VAL A 61 -9.06 0.70 22.50
N ALA A 62 -10.31 0.41 22.11
CA ALA A 62 -11.49 0.92 22.80
C ALA A 62 -11.53 0.51 24.28
N ASN A 63 -11.15 -0.74 24.58
CA ASN A 63 -11.19 -1.30 25.93
C ASN A 63 -9.93 -1.01 26.77
N SER A 64 -8.88 -0.47 26.15
CA SER A 64 -7.60 -0.22 26.83
C SER A 64 -7.64 1.02 27.73
N PRO A 65 -6.81 1.05 28.80
CA PRO A 65 -6.63 2.24 29.63
C PRO A 65 -6.22 3.46 28.80
N ASN A 66 -6.60 4.65 29.27
CA ASN A 66 -6.19 5.89 28.62
C ASN A 66 -4.72 6.20 28.94
N ASN A 67 -3.82 5.79 28.04
CA ASN A 67 -2.39 6.06 28.08
C ASN A 67 -1.91 6.65 26.73
N PRO A 68 -0.68 7.18 26.65
CA PRO A 68 -0.17 7.76 25.41
C PRO A 68 -0.13 6.76 24.25
N THR A 69 0.18 5.48 24.51
CA THR A 69 0.13 4.42 23.50
C THR A 69 -1.25 4.34 22.84
N LYS A 70 -2.33 4.26 23.63
CA LYS A 70 -3.72 4.25 23.14
C LYS A 70 -4.02 5.47 22.27
N ILE A 71 -3.70 6.67 22.76
CA ILE A 71 -3.97 7.92 22.04
C ILE A 71 -3.26 7.92 20.68
N ILE A 72 -2.01 7.48 20.64
CA ILE A 72 -1.26 7.39 19.39
C ILE A 72 -1.85 6.32 18.48
N THR A 73 -2.23 5.15 19.01
CA THR A 73 -2.88 4.10 18.23
C THR A 73 -4.19 4.60 17.59
N GLU A 74 -5.04 5.28 18.35
CA GLU A 74 -6.28 5.90 17.84
C GLU A 74 -6.00 6.86 16.68
N ASN A 75 -4.93 7.64 16.76
CA ASN A 75 -4.54 8.58 15.71
C ASN A 75 -4.07 7.89 14.43
N ILE A 76 -3.51 6.66 14.51
CA ILE A 76 -2.99 5.96 13.34
C ILE A 76 -3.92 4.89 12.77
N LEU A 77 -5.06 4.58 13.41
CA LEU A 77 -6.03 3.58 12.94
C LEU A 77 -6.49 3.83 11.51
N GLY A 78 -6.78 5.09 11.17
CA GLY A 78 -7.22 5.48 9.82
C GLY A 78 -6.21 5.12 8.71
N TYR A 79 -4.94 4.87 9.04
CA TYR A 79 -3.94 4.43 8.06
C TYR A 79 -4.01 2.92 7.76
N PHE A 80 -4.58 2.13 8.66
CA PHE A 80 -4.91 0.72 8.39
C PHE A 80 -6.24 0.58 7.63
N GLU A 81 -7.10 1.60 7.66
CA GLU A 81 -8.41 1.64 6.99
C GLU A 81 -8.36 2.09 5.51
N GLN A 82 -7.17 2.19 4.90
CA GLN A 82 -7.04 2.71 3.53
C GLN A 82 -7.86 1.90 2.51
N ASP A 83 -8.61 2.61 1.65
CA ASP A 83 -9.51 2.01 0.65
C ASP A 83 -8.86 0.88 -0.16
N TRP A 84 -7.59 1.05 -0.56
CA TRP A 84 -6.87 0.06 -1.36
C TRP A 84 -6.61 -1.28 -0.64
N ILE A 85 -6.74 -1.30 0.69
CA ILE A 85 -6.55 -2.46 1.55
C ILE A 85 -7.89 -3.12 1.89
N VAL A 86 -8.91 -2.31 2.20
CA VAL A 86 -10.17 -2.79 2.80
C VAL A 86 -11.35 -2.91 1.83
N THR A 87 -11.25 -2.37 0.61
CA THR A 87 -12.40 -2.35 -0.31
C THR A 87 -12.58 -3.67 -1.05
N LYS A 88 -13.72 -4.33 -0.81
CA LYS A 88 -14.13 -5.59 -1.47
C LYS A 88 -14.83 -5.35 -2.81
N ASP A 89 -14.83 -6.40 -3.64
CA ASP A 89 -15.65 -6.50 -4.85
C ASP A 89 -15.49 -5.32 -5.82
N SER A 90 -14.35 -4.63 -5.76
CA SER A 90 -14.13 -3.43 -6.54
C SER A 90 -12.70 -3.35 -7.06
N LYS A 91 -12.57 -2.76 -8.24
CA LYS A 91 -11.29 -2.46 -8.84
C LYS A 91 -10.83 -1.08 -8.41
N ILE A 92 -9.70 -1.06 -7.73
CA ILE A 92 -9.12 0.14 -7.15
C ILE A 92 -8.10 0.67 -8.14
N LYS A 93 -8.23 1.95 -8.49
CA LYS A 93 -7.38 2.56 -9.49
C LYS A 93 -6.09 3.03 -8.83
N ILE A 94 -5.01 2.29 -9.06
CA ILE A 94 -3.68 2.65 -8.57
C ILE A 94 -2.93 3.46 -9.64
N THR A 95 -2.56 4.68 -9.29
CA THR A 95 -1.72 5.57 -10.11
C THR A 95 -0.37 5.78 -9.42
N LYS A 96 0.60 6.42 -10.10
CA LYS A 96 1.85 6.81 -9.42
C LYS A 96 1.63 7.83 -8.30
N ASP A 97 0.62 8.68 -8.43
CA ASP A 97 0.25 9.66 -7.41
C ASP A 97 -0.42 8.94 -6.23
N GLU A 98 -1.22 7.91 -6.49
CA GLU A 98 -1.81 7.05 -5.46
C GLU A 98 -0.73 6.31 -4.67
N LEU A 99 0.27 5.75 -5.36
CA LEU A 99 1.44 5.14 -4.72
C LEU A 99 2.21 6.15 -3.87
N GLU A 100 2.35 7.40 -4.32
CA GLU A 100 2.99 8.45 -3.52
C GLU A 100 2.17 8.80 -2.28
N LEU A 101 0.83 8.83 -2.38
CA LEU A 101 -0.06 9.05 -1.24
C LEU A 101 0.07 7.92 -0.21
N ILE A 102 0.06 6.66 -0.66
CA ILE A 102 0.27 5.49 0.22
C ILE A 102 1.62 5.60 0.91
N LYS A 103 2.69 5.94 0.17
CA LYS A 103 4.03 6.13 0.74
C LYS A 103 4.07 7.26 1.77
N PHE A 104 3.37 8.35 1.50
CA PHE A 104 3.27 9.47 2.43
C PHE A 104 2.61 9.03 3.75
N HIS A 105 1.52 8.28 3.69
CA HIS A 105 0.86 7.72 4.88
C HIS A 105 1.77 6.76 5.65
N VAL A 106 2.46 5.85 4.96
CA VAL A 106 3.43 4.93 5.58
C VAL A 106 4.52 5.70 6.33
N LYS A 107 5.07 6.76 5.71
CA LYS A 107 6.09 7.62 6.33
C LYS A 107 5.59 8.29 7.60
N ASP A 108 4.36 8.80 7.56
CA ASP A 108 3.75 9.51 8.68
C ASP A 108 3.50 8.58 9.86
N VAL A 109 2.95 7.38 9.62
CA VAL A 109 2.79 6.35 10.65
C VAL A 109 4.14 5.95 11.22
N ARG A 110 5.14 5.67 10.37
CA ARG A 110 6.48 5.31 10.85
C ARG A 110 7.07 6.40 11.73
N GLY A 111 6.93 7.67 11.36
CA GLY A 111 7.38 8.80 12.17
C GLY A 111 6.69 8.84 13.53
N THR A 112 5.38 8.66 13.54
CA THR A 112 4.57 8.61 14.77
C THR A 112 4.98 7.44 15.69
N LEU A 113 5.22 6.25 15.12
CA LEU A 113 5.69 5.09 15.86
C LEU A 113 7.12 5.26 16.38
N LEU A 114 8.00 5.92 15.62
CA LEU A 114 9.34 6.25 16.09
C LEU A 114 9.30 7.20 17.30
N ASP A 115 8.44 8.21 17.28
CA ASP A 115 8.27 9.12 18.43
C ASP A 115 7.79 8.36 19.67
N MET A 116 6.92 7.36 19.48
CA MET A 116 6.43 6.49 20.54
C MET A 116 7.56 5.71 21.22
N THR A 117 8.60 5.28 20.49
CA THR A 117 9.76 4.58 21.07
C THR A 117 10.56 5.42 22.07
N VAL A 118 10.41 6.75 22.05
CA VAL A 118 11.11 7.69 22.93
C VAL A 118 10.25 8.13 24.10
N GLN A 119 8.92 8.13 23.94
CA GLN A 119 7.98 8.65 24.93
C GLN A 119 7.65 7.65 26.04
N GLU A 120 7.69 6.36 25.75
CA GLU A 120 7.30 5.28 26.66
C GLU A 120 8.46 4.32 26.93
N ASP A 121 8.56 3.81 28.17
CA ASP A 121 9.57 2.81 28.53
C ASP A 121 9.01 1.39 28.38
N TYR A 122 8.82 1.00 27.12
CA TYR A 122 8.34 -0.34 26.79
C TYR A 122 9.30 -1.43 27.25
N SER A 123 8.74 -2.55 27.70
CA SER A 123 9.51 -3.77 27.92
C SER A 123 10.27 -4.18 26.67
N TYR A 124 11.33 -4.99 26.82
CA TYR A 124 12.10 -5.48 25.69
C TYR A 124 11.23 -6.18 24.63
N GLU A 125 10.26 -6.98 25.07
CA GLU A 125 9.34 -7.70 24.20
C GLU A 125 8.41 -6.73 23.45
N THR A 126 7.70 -5.85 24.17
CA THR A 126 6.83 -4.83 23.57
C THR A 126 7.60 -3.97 22.56
N ARG A 127 8.81 -3.53 22.92
CA ARG A 127 9.68 -2.74 22.05
C ARG A 127 10.08 -3.51 20.79
N SER A 128 10.29 -4.82 20.88
CA SER A 128 10.67 -5.63 19.72
C SER A 128 9.56 -5.69 18.66
N TYR A 129 8.29 -5.79 19.07
CA TYR A 129 7.16 -5.72 18.14
C TYR A 129 7.03 -4.34 17.51
N LEU A 130 7.16 -3.26 18.31
CA LEU A 130 7.11 -1.89 17.79
C LEU A 130 8.20 -1.63 16.73
N LEU A 131 9.43 -2.05 17.02
CA LEU A 131 10.54 -1.92 16.07
C LEU A 131 10.31 -2.72 14.80
N ALA A 132 9.80 -3.96 14.90
CA ALA A 132 9.45 -4.76 13.73
C ALA A 132 8.36 -4.09 12.86
N THR A 133 7.38 -3.42 13.48
CA THR A 133 6.38 -2.63 12.76
C THR A 133 7.01 -1.44 12.03
N ILE A 134 7.91 -0.71 12.70
CA ILE A 134 8.63 0.43 12.12
C ILE A 134 9.50 -0.01 10.93
N GLU A 135 10.21 -1.12 11.06
CA GLU A 135 11.04 -1.71 9.98
C GLU A 135 10.19 -2.16 8.78
N SER A 136 9.01 -2.70 9.03
CA SER A 136 8.06 -3.08 7.98
C SER A 136 7.59 -1.84 7.19
N PHE A 137 7.23 -0.75 7.88
CA PHE A 137 6.87 0.50 7.20
C PHE A 137 8.03 1.09 6.40
N LEU A 138 9.26 1.05 6.91
CA LEU A 138 10.45 1.44 6.14
C LEU A 138 10.58 0.61 4.86
N SER A 139 10.40 -0.70 4.95
CA SER A 139 10.47 -1.62 3.80
C SER A 139 9.37 -1.32 2.76
N PHE A 140 8.16 -0.94 3.20
CA PHE A 140 7.08 -0.54 2.29
C PHE A 140 7.43 0.73 1.51
N GLU A 141 8.12 1.69 2.12
CA GLU A 141 8.55 2.91 1.41
C GLU A 141 9.51 2.62 0.26
N GLU A 142 10.48 1.74 0.51
CA GLU A 142 11.47 1.31 -0.49
C GLU A 142 10.76 0.57 -1.63
N TYR A 143 9.88 -0.35 -1.27
CA TYR A 143 9.11 -1.13 -2.23
C TYR A 143 8.20 -0.27 -3.12
N ILE A 144 7.53 0.73 -2.53
CA ILE A 144 6.71 1.69 -3.29
C ILE A 144 7.58 2.55 -4.21
N ASP A 145 8.80 2.93 -3.80
CA ASP A 145 9.73 3.64 -4.67
C ASP A 145 10.17 2.82 -5.88
N GLU A 146 10.43 1.52 -5.69
CA GLU A 146 10.77 0.60 -6.77
C GLU A 146 9.62 0.47 -7.76
N LEU A 147 8.39 0.25 -7.28
CA LEU A 147 7.16 0.22 -8.07
C LEU A 147 6.98 1.49 -8.92
N LYS A 148 7.31 2.66 -8.37
CA LYS A 148 7.17 3.94 -9.07
C LYS A 148 8.27 4.20 -10.10
N LYS A 149 9.48 3.70 -9.87
CA LYS A 149 10.65 3.97 -10.72
C LYS A 149 10.54 3.27 -12.07
N ASN A 150 10.02 2.06 -12.10
CA ASN A 150 10.00 1.24 -13.32
C ASN A 150 8.76 1.53 -14.18
N SER A 151 8.87 2.47 -15.12
CA SER A 151 7.79 2.77 -16.08
C SER A 151 7.49 1.64 -17.09
N TRP A 152 8.31 0.59 -17.08
CA TRP A 152 8.23 -0.53 -18.01
C TRP A 152 7.82 -1.83 -17.32
N GLU A 153 7.27 -1.74 -16.11
CA GLU A 153 6.67 -2.92 -15.49
C GLU A 153 5.43 -3.35 -16.24
N THR A 154 5.31 -4.67 -16.36
CA THR A 154 4.12 -5.29 -16.95
C THR A 154 2.98 -5.24 -15.95
N ARG A 155 1.74 -5.36 -16.44
CA ARG A 155 0.57 -5.56 -15.57
C ARG A 155 0.76 -6.68 -14.55
N SER A 156 1.25 -7.84 -14.99
CA SER A 156 1.45 -9.00 -14.10
C SER A 156 2.51 -8.74 -13.04
N THR A 157 3.55 -7.96 -13.34
CA THR A 157 4.51 -7.54 -12.32
C THR A 157 3.81 -6.64 -11.31
N ILE A 158 3.16 -5.56 -11.77
CA ILE A 158 2.48 -4.59 -10.89
C ILE A 158 1.45 -5.27 -9.99
N ASP A 159 0.68 -6.21 -10.54
CA ASP A 159 -0.32 -7.01 -9.81
C ASP A 159 0.32 -7.78 -8.65
N ARG A 160 1.33 -8.60 -8.97
CA ARG A 160 2.07 -9.37 -7.97
C ARG A 160 2.71 -8.46 -6.93
N GLU A 161 3.28 -7.34 -7.37
CA GLU A 161 3.95 -6.46 -6.45
C GLU A 161 2.94 -5.80 -5.49
N LEU A 162 1.75 -5.42 -5.96
CA LEU A 162 0.68 -4.91 -5.11
C LEU A 162 0.14 -5.97 -4.14
N ASP A 163 0.04 -7.24 -4.55
CA ASP A 163 -0.35 -8.34 -3.66
C ASP A 163 0.68 -8.56 -2.54
N ILE A 164 1.97 -8.48 -2.85
CA ILE A 164 3.04 -8.55 -1.84
C ILE A 164 2.92 -7.37 -0.87
N LEU A 165 2.65 -6.16 -1.38
CA LEU A 165 2.45 -4.99 -0.53
C LEU A 165 1.24 -5.16 0.39
N HIS A 166 0.10 -5.60 -0.14
CA HIS A 166 -1.12 -5.88 0.63
C HIS A 166 -0.87 -6.93 1.73
N GLY A 167 -0.24 -8.05 1.38
CA GLY A 167 0.15 -9.09 2.34
C GLY A 167 1.16 -8.60 3.39
N GLY A 168 2.05 -7.69 3.01
CA GLY A 168 2.95 -6.98 3.91
C GLY A 168 2.18 -6.15 4.93
N PHE A 169 1.24 -5.32 4.49
CA PHE A 169 0.37 -4.54 5.38
C PHE A 169 -0.42 -5.43 6.34
N PHE A 170 -0.95 -6.56 5.87
CA PHE A 170 -1.64 -7.52 6.73
C PHE A 170 -0.73 -8.09 7.81
N SER A 171 0.48 -8.53 7.43
CA SER A 171 1.46 -9.06 8.38
C SER A 171 1.88 -8.00 9.39
N ASN A 172 2.06 -6.76 8.94
CA ASN A 172 2.43 -5.64 9.80
C ASN A 172 1.32 -5.27 10.80
N LEU A 173 0.05 -5.30 10.38
CA LEU A 173 -1.10 -5.12 11.27
C LEU A 173 -1.08 -6.16 12.40
N ILE A 174 -0.83 -7.43 12.08
CA ILE A 174 -0.72 -8.49 13.10
C ILE A 174 0.43 -8.21 14.07
N THR A 175 1.60 -7.82 13.58
CA THR A 175 2.74 -7.45 14.44
C THR A 175 2.39 -6.28 15.36
N TYR A 176 1.67 -5.29 14.83
CA TYR A 176 1.25 -4.13 15.61
C TYR A 176 0.17 -4.45 16.66
N ILE A 177 -0.75 -5.37 16.35
CA ILE A 177 -1.70 -5.91 17.34
C ILE A 177 -0.93 -6.57 18.48
N ASN A 178 0.05 -7.44 18.19
CA ASN A 178 0.86 -8.08 19.24
C ASN A 178 1.60 -7.06 20.11
N PHE A 179 2.12 -5.97 19.51
CA PHE A 179 2.70 -4.85 20.25
C PHE A 179 1.69 -4.27 21.25
N PHE A 180 0.49 -3.92 20.76
CA PHE A 180 -0.52 -3.26 21.56
C PHE A 180 -1.09 -4.18 22.66
N GLU A 181 -1.36 -5.44 22.34
CA GLU A 181 -1.81 -6.45 23.32
C GLU A 181 -0.81 -6.67 24.45
N THR A 182 0.48 -6.75 24.11
CA THR A 182 1.56 -6.94 25.09
C THR A 182 1.66 -5.73 26.02
N GLU A 183 1.56 -4.52 25.46
CA GLU A 183 1.55 -3.29 26.25
C GLU A 183 0.36 -3.23 27.22
N VAL A 184 -0.84 -3.51 26.72
CA VAL A 184 -2.06 -3.50 27.54
C VAL A 184 -1.95 -4.51 28.69
N SER A 185 -1.49 -5.73 28.38
CA SER A 185 -1.31 -6.80 29.37
C SER A 185 -0.28 -6.48 30.46
N GLN A 186 0.71 -5.63 30.16
CA GLN A 186 1.72 -5.17 31.13
C GLN A 186 1.24 -3.99 31.98
N SER A 187 0.18 -3.30 31.55
CA SER A 187 -0.39 -2.14 32.23
C SER A 187 -1.49 -2.48 33.25
N GLU A 188 -1.96 -3.73 33.29
CA GLU A 188 -2.89 -4.28 34.30
C GLU A 188 -2.17 -4.76 35.58
#